data_AF-A0A0M2PAP3-F1
#
_entry.id   AF-A0A0M2PAP3-F1
#
_cell.length_a   1.000
_cell.length_b   1.000
_cell.length_c   1.000
_cell.angle_alpha   90.00
_cell.angle_beta   90.00
_cell.angle_gamma   90.00
#
_symmetry.space_group_name_H-M   'P 1'
#
loop_
_entity.id
_entity.type
_entity.pdbx_description
1 polymer ?
#
loop_
_entity_poly.entity_id
_entity_poly.type
_entity_poly.pdbx_seq_one_letter_code
_entity_poly.pdbx_strand_id
1 'polypeptide(L)'
;MNHQQLDHFLRKLDNIEKIQIVTYENVNDYDGNELAIENDSSIPRLQEKYFFDKGPINISKHHRFADMPLHMHTFLEINYVYSGECRQKQRER
;
A
#
# COMPACT_ATOMS: atom_id res chain seq x y z
N MET A 1 18.31 4.61 12.49
CA MET A 1 18.62 3.59 11.47
C MET A 1 19.63 4.19 10.51
N ASN A 2 20.71 3.48 10.19
CA ASN A 2 21.67 3.90 9.18
C ASN A 2 21.29 3.39 7.78
N HIS A 3 22.04 3.79 6.74
CA HIS A 3 21.74 3.42 5.36
C HIS A 3 21.73 1.90 5.13
N GLN A 4 22.70 1.16 5.67
CA GLN A 4 22.78 -0.30 5.52
C GLN A 4 21.61 -1.01 6.21
N GLN A 5 21.21 -0.54 7.40
CA GLN A 5 20.06 -1.05 8.12
C GLN A 5 18.76 -0.77 7.35
N LEU A 6 18.64 0.42 6.74
CA LEU A 6 17.50 0.77 5.90
C LEU A 6 17.43 -0.11 4.65
N ASP A 7 18.54 -0.28 3.93
CA ASP A 7 18.58 -1.13 2.74
C ASP A 7 18.21 -2.58 3.09
N HIS A 8 18.76 -3.12 4.18
CA HIS A 8 18.39 -4.46 4.67
C HIS A 8 16.90 -4.55 5.02
N PHE A 9 16.36 -3.55 5.73
CA PHE A 9 14.95 -3.50 6.11
C PHE A 9 14.03 -3.45 4.88
N LEU A 10 14.32 -2.59 3.90
CA LEU A 10 13.50 -2.43 2.70
C LEU A 10 13.56 -3.65 1.77
N ARG A 11 14.68 -4.39 1.76
CA ARG A 11 14.83 -5.60 0.93
C ARG A 11 14.24 -6.85 1.56
N LYS A 12 14.14 -6.90 2.89
CA LYS A 12 13.63 -8.07 3.61
C LYS A 12 12.14 -8.27 3.36
N LEU A 13 11.77 -9.49 2.95
CA LEU A 13 10.37 -9.90 2.80
C LEU A 13 9.69 -10.02 4.17
N ASP A 14 8.55 -9.36 4.31
CA ASP A 14 7.61 -9.60 5.41
C ASP A 14 6.66 -10.77 5.08
N ASN A 15 5.67 -11.00 5.93
CA ASN A 15 4.75 -12.12 5.77
C ASN A 15 3.79 -11.93 4.59
N ILE A 16 3.40 -10.70 4.29
CA ILE A 16 2.51 -10.39 3.16
C ILE A 16 3.28 -10.58 1.85
N GLU A 17 4.47 -10.01 1.72
CA GLU A 17 5.28 -10.16 0.51
C GLU A 17 5.66 -11.63 0.23
N LYS A 18 5.85 -12.46 1.26
CA LYS A 18 6.07 -13.91 1.10
C LYS A 18 4.88 -14.64 0.48
N ILE A 19 3.65 -14.18 0.75
CA ILE A 19 2.45 -14.73 0.14
C ILE A 19 2.34 -14.20 -1.29
N GLN A 20 2.44 -12.87 -1.45
CA GLN A 20 2.28 -12.19 -2.74
C GLN A 20 3.29 -12.64 -3.80
N ILE A 21 4.54 -12.94 -3.41
CA ILE A 21 5.55 -13.43 -4.38
C ILE A 21 5.24 -14.84 -4.92
N VAL A 22 4.38 -15.59 -4.23
CA VAL A 22 3.95 -16.94 -4.64
C VAL A 22 2.60 -16.90 -5.34
N THR A 23 1.64 -16.17 -4.79
CA THR A 23 0.25 -16.13 -5.30
C THR A 23 0.04 -15.07 -6.36
N TYR A 24 0.84 -13.99 -6.36
CA TYR A 24 0.61 -12.76 -7.12
C TYR A 24 -0.72 -12.07 -6.84
N GLU A 25 -1.39 -12.45 -5.75
CA GLU A 25 -2.67 -11.90 -5.32
C GLU A 25 -2.47 -10.87 -4.22
N ASN A 26 -3.25 -9.79 -4.25
CA ASN A 26 -3.21 -8.78 -3.19
C ASN A 26 -3.67 -9.39 -1.86
N VAL A 27 -2.99 -9.00 -0.79
CA VAL A 27 -3.29 -9.40 0.58
C VAL A 27 -3.43 -8.11 1.36
N ASN A 28 -4.54 -8.00 2.10
CA ASN A 28 -4.85 -6.85 2.93
C ASN A 28 -3.76 -6.62 3.99
N ASP A 29 -3.43 -5.35 4.22
CA ASP A 29 -2.37 -4.92 5.14
C ASP A 29 -2.86 -4.88 6.60
N TYR A 30 -4.18 -4.76 6.80
CA TYR A 30 -4.79 -4.54 8.10
C TYR A 30 -5.80 -5.65 8.48
N ASP A 31 -7.03 -5.27 8.80
CA ASP A 31 -8.09 -6.16 9.29
C ASP A 31 -9.02 -6.66 8.17
N GLY A 32 -8.72 -6.31 6.92
CA GLY A 32 -9.54 -6.62 5.75
C GLY A 32 -10.67 -5.62 5.49
N ASN A 33 -10.82 -4.60 6.33
CA ASN A 33 -11.84 -3.56 6.19
C ASN A 33 -11.23 -2.20 5.74
N GLU A 34 -9.98 -2.19 5.28
CA GLU A 34 -9.30 -0.98 4.81
C GLU A 34 -9.93 -0.38 3.56
N LEU A 35 -10.51 -1.20 2.69
CA LEU A 35 -11.20 -0.80 1.47
C LEU A 35 -12.72 -0.90 1.68
N ALA A 36 -13.38 0.22 1.94
CA ALA A 36 -14.82 0.26 2.18
C ALA A 36 -15.59 0.70 0.92
N ILE A 37 -16.69 0.03 0.61
CA ILE A 37 -17.63 0.47 -0.44
C ILE A 37 -18.56 1.53 0.15
N GLU A 38 -18.60 2.71 -0.45
CA GLU A 38 -19.45 3.82 -0.01
C GLU A 38 -20.47 4.17 -1.10
N ASN A 39 -21.74 4.43 -0.71
CA ASN A 39 -22.79 4.99 -1.57
C ASN A 39 -22.94 4.28 -2.93
N ASP A 40 -22.93 2.94 -2.95
CA ASP A 40 -23.02 2.11 -4.16
C ASP A 40 -21.91 2.39 -5.21
N SER A 41 -20.78 2.96 -4.79
CA SER A 41 -19.61 3.14 -5.64
C SER A 41 -19.05 1.78 -6.07
N SER A 42 -18.73 1.63 -7.36
CA SER A 42 -18.02 0.47 -7.87
C SER A 42 -16.55 0.42 -7.46
N ILE A 43 -16.00 1.54 -6.96
CA ILE A 43 -14.61 1.66 -6.53
C ILE A 43 -14.61 1.88 -5.00
N PRO A 44 -13.91 1.03 -4.22
CA PRO A 44 -13.83 1.19 -2.78
C PRO A 44 -12.96 2.38 -2.38
N ARG A 45 -13.21 2.92 -1.18
CA ARG A 45 -12.39 3.95 -0.54
C ARG A 45 -11.46 3.35 0.50
N LEU A 46 -10.18 3.64 0.37
CA LEU A 46 -9.16 3.39 1.37
C LEU A 46 -9.36 4.33 2.57
N GLN A 47 -9.58 3.75 3.74
CA GLN A 47 -10.02 4.48 4.93
C GLN A 47 -8.84 5.15 5.66
N GLU A 48 -8.98 6.45 5.96
CA GLU A 48 -7.91 7.29 6.54
C GLU A 48 -7.46 6.82 7.93
N LYS A 49 -8.37 6.22 8.70
CA LYS A 49 -8.13 5.74 10.08
C LYS A 49 -6.94 4.77 10.17
N TYR A 50 -6.61 4.06 9.10
CA TYR A 50 -5.49 3.10 9.11
C TYR A 50 -4.11 3.78 9.05
N PHE A 51 -4.05 5.08 8.72
CA PHE A 51 -2.80 5.78 8.45
C PHE A 51 -2.50 6.91 9.44
N PHE A 52 -3.52 7.67 9.86
CA PHE A 52 -3.33 8.97 10.52
C PHE A 52 -3.59 9.00 12.03
N ASP A 53 -3.70 7.85 12.69
CA ASP A 53 -3.91 7.75 14.15
C ASP A 53 -2.78 8.39 14.98
N LYS A 54 -1.57 8.46 14.43
CA LYS A 54 -0.36 8.97 15.11
C LYS A 54 0.05 10.37 14.67
N GLY A 55 -0.73 11.01 13.82
CA GLY A 55 -0.45 12.34 13.28
C GLY A 55 -0.72 12.46 11.78
N PRO A 56 -0.46 13.65 11.20
CA PRO A 56 -0.87 13.98 9.83
C PRO A 56 0.01 13.38 8.73
N ILE A 57 1.11 12.69 9.10
CA ILE A 57 2.06 12.10 8.16
C ILE A 57 2.24 10.63 8.52
N ASN A 58 1.99 9.76 7.54
CA ASN A 58 2.30 8.34 7.61
C ASN A 58 3.43 8.03 6.62
N ILE A 59 4.42 7.24 7.06
CA ILE A 59 5.47 6.71 6.20
C ILE A 59 5.50 5.20 6.43
N SER A 60 5.25 4.43 5.38
CA SER A 60 5.21 2.98 5.43
C SER A 60 6.02 2.37 4.27
N LYS A 61 6.39 1.11 4.43
CA LYS A 61 6.91 0.28 3.33
C LYS A 61 5.71 -0.36 2.65
N HIS A 62 5.46 0.00 1.38
CA HIS A 62 4.39 -0.63 0.60
C HIS A 62 4.80 -2.04 0.16
N HIS A 63 3.89 -3.01 0.29
CA HIS A 63 4.13 -4.38 -0.17
C HIS A 63 4.21 -4.45 -1.69
N ARG A 64 4.97 -5.42 -2.22
CA ARG A 64 5.27 -5.61 -3.65
C ARG A 64 4.79 -6.99 -4.10
N PHE A 65 4.87 -7.24 -5.40
CA PHE A 65 4.59 -8.54 -6.05
C PHE A 65 3.10 -8.86 -6.30
N ALA A 66 2.18 -7.97 -5.95
CA ALA A 66 0.78 -8.05 -6.35
C ALA A 66 0.25 -6.68 -6.76
N ASP A 67 -0.72 -6.66 -7.65
CA ASP A 67 -1.40 -5.43 -8.06
C ASP A 67 -2.28 -4.90 -6.91
N MET A 68 -2.15 -3.62 -6.59
CA MET A 68 -3.06 -2.96 -5.64
C MET A 68 -4.43 -2.77 -6.31
N PRO A 69 -5.55 -3.19 -5.68
CA PRO A 69 -6.88 -2.98 -6.21
C PRO A 69 -7.13 -1.49 -6.52
N LEU A 70 -7.89 -1.21 -7.58
CA LEU A 70 -8.32 0.16 -7.88
C LEU A 70 -9.14 0.69 -6.70
N HIS A 71 -8.75 1.84 -6.16
CA HIS A 71 -9.41 2.45 -5.00
C HIS A 71 -9.35 3.98 -5.06
N MET A 72 -10.08 4.62 -4.16
CA MET A 72 -10.05 6.07 -3.92
C MET A 72 -9.53 6.36 -2.51
N HIS A 73 -9.00 7.56 -2.30
CA HIS A 73 -8.65 8.07 -0.98
C HIS A 73 -8.90 9.58 -0.92
N THR A 74 -8.90 10.14 0.29
CA THR A 74 -9.17 11.56 0.61
C THR A 74 -7.92 12.31 1.07
N PHE A 75 -6.78 11.63 1.12
CA PHE A 75 -5.47 12.17 1.47
C PHE A 75 -4.52 12.22 0.27
N LEU A 76 -3.38 12.90 0.42
CA LEU A 76 -2.30 12.88 -0.56
C LEU A 76 -1.40 11.67 -0.34
N GLU A 77 -1.15 10.89 -1.38
CA GLU A 77 -0.21 9.77 -1.38
C GLU A 77 0.99 10.09 -2.29
N ILE A 78 2.20 9.78 -1.83
CA ILE A 78 3.43 9.89 -2.61
C ILE A 78 4.16 8.56 -2.55
N ASN A 79 4.29 7.90 -3.70
CA ASN A 79 5.07 6.66 -3.83
C ASN A 79 6.53 6.97 -4.17
N TYR A 80 7.44 6.50 -3.33
CA TYR A 80 8.88 6.58 -3.57
C TYR A 80 9.46 5.20 -3.88
N VAL A 81 9.87 4.99 -5.14
CA VAL A 81 10.47 3.72 -5.58
C VAL A 81 11.94 3.70 -5.17
N TYR A 82 12.25 3.02 -4.06
CA TYR A 82 13.62 2.88 -3.56
C TYR A 82 14.52 2.10 -4.53
N SER A 83 14.01 1.02 -5.14
CA SER A 83 14.69 0.24 -6.17
C SER A 83 13.69 -0.53 -7.03
N GLY A 84 14.01 -0.75 -8.31
CA GLY A 84 13.14 -1.44 -9.27
C GLY A 84 12.28 -0.49 -10.09
N GLU A 85 11.12 -0.99 -10.56
CA GLU A 85 10.14 -0.21 -11.32
C GLU A 85 8.75 -0.31 -10.70
N CYS A 86 7.95 0.75 -10.86
CA CYS A 86 6.53 0.77 -10.51
C CYS A 86 5.74 1.28 -11.71
N ARG A 87 4.64 0.59 -12.04
CA ARG A 87 3.69 1.00 -13.08
C ARG A 87 2.37 1.35 -12.41
N GLN A 88 2.13 2.64 -12.22
CA GLN A 88 0.89 3.12 -11.63
C GLN A 88 -0.04 3.65 -12.72
N LYS A 89 -1.28 3.16 -12.73
CA LYS A 89 -2.36 3.72 -13.54
C LYS A 89 -3.31 4.46 -12.61
N GLN A 90 -3.58 5.72 -12.92
CA GLN A 90 -4.61 6.50 -12.25
C GLN A 90 -5.79 6.66 -13.20
N ARG A 91 -7.01 6.61 -12.68
CA ARG A 91 -8.20 6.89 -13.49
C ARG A 91 -8.24 8.39 -13.76
N GLU A 92 -8.18 8.76 -15.04
CA GLU A 92 -8.41 10.14 -15.47
C GLU A 92 -9.86 10.55 -15.19
N ARG A 93 -10.05 11.79 -14.76
CA ARG A 93 -11.36 12.37 -14.44
C ARG A 93 -12.07 12.88 -15.69
#